data_AF-A0A8W8JQK0-F1
#
_entry.id   AF-A0A8W8JQK0-F1
#
_cell.length_a   1.000
_cell.length_b   1.000
_cell.length_c   1.000
_cell.angle_alpha   90.00
_cell.angle_beta   90.00
_cell.angle_gamma   90.00
#
_symmetry.space_group_name_H-M   'P 1'
#
loop_
_entity.id
_entity.type
_entity.pdbx_description
1 polymer ?
#
loop_
_entity_poly.entity_id
_entity_poly.type
_entity_poly.pdbx_seq_one_letter_code
_entity_poly.pdbx_strand_id
1 'polypeptide(L)'
;MKTLTLSVVVFLAVHLGSAQQQYQTWSRTWTSGPNMGGGDFTKLFQQLLNNFPSATNIKMMFSKPPPASQGPTAPRPVYNPQSTPRKPVEEVRRQGSSLPTQPSAPQGQTNTPSVGLCTEEYRQLPGHTLCMPDKPNVSKQGMTEVDKQAVLDQHNRLRGGVNPPATDLVKLKWDERLAAVAQKWANQCEAGHDKERNVPSIGMSIGQNVAGGYRSWEQAVQMWWDEIDMWTYGVDPDSYLGPGGWKKIGHFTQMAQNGTYLVGCGYAVCDGSQFTRYYVCDYAAGQSNLAAPYTSGRRCSKCPNFCRNGQCDCGGKVCYNGGTLNLNTCQCECMNLYKGETCEQLDCPAEDKWVCGRDWTPSYCKRFTNVPFDCPYMCGKCGSGSGTGSSNTAATKKPAFVSAYGCKYSGKRSSLAECRAYGENGMDIGQCSSMGGSIACADCDRFFNVKRDMCPVMCGLCDPPCNGKKCENGGKLNVDTCTCKCEPPYIGDRCQQADCSKPDKDHCPAWPASYCDKYNNVPQDCPKKCGLC
;
A
#
# COMPACT_ATOMS: atom_id res chain seq x y z
N MET A 1 -19.35 37.11 -8.32
CA MET A 1 -20.51 36.19 -8.44
C MET A 1 -20.52 35.54 -9.82
N LYS A 2 -19.50 34.72 -10.13
CA LYS A 2 -19.38 33.96 -11.38
C LYS A 2 -18.71 32.62 -11.06
N THR A 3 -19.41 31.73 -10.37
CA THR A 3 -19.05 30.30 -10.24
C THR A 3 -20.16 29.46 -9.58
N LEU A 4 -21.42 29.84 -9.76
CA LEU A 4 -22.57 29.09 -9.24
C LEU A 4 -23.56 28.76 -10.37
N THR A 5 -23.06 28.19 -11.47
CA THR A 5 -23.95 27.72 -12.54
C THR A 5 -23.48 26.42 -13.21
N LEU A 6 -22.35 25.84 -12.80
CA LEU A 6 -21.92 24.53 -13.30
C LEU A 6 -22.15 23.37 -12.31
N SER A 7 -22.25 23.65 -11.00
CA SER A 7 -22.30 22.57 -10.00
C SER A 7 -23.67 21.91 -9.84
N VAL A 8 -24.76 22.54 -10.28
CA VAL A 8 -26.11 21.99 -10.10
C VAL A 8 -26.51 21.05 -11.25
N VAL A 9 -26.01 21.30 -12.46
CA VAL A 9 -26.26 20.40 -13.61
C VAL A 9 -25.41 19.13 -13.51
N VAL A 10 -24.18 19.25 -12.98
CA VAL A 10 -23.30 18.10 -12.76
C VAL A 10 -23.80 17.20 -11.62
N PHE A 11 -24.48 17.74 -10.61
CA PHE A 11 -25.02 16.93 -9.50
C PHE A 11 -26.22 16.06 -9.90
N LEU A 12 -27.02 16.46 -10.90
CA LEU A 12 -28.16 15.66 -11.37
C LEU A 12 -27.77 14.58 -12.41
N ALA A 13 -26.59 14.67 -13.02
CA ALA A 13 -26.13 13.71 -14.02
C ALA A 13 -25.39 12.48 -13.44
N VAL A 14 -25.08 12.48 -12.14
CA VAL A 14 -24.28 11.40 -11.51
C VAL A 14 -25.12 10.28 -10.89
N HIS A 15 -26.46 10.38 -10.88
CA HIS A 15 -27.32 9.38 -10.22
C HIS A 15 -28.36 8.67 -11.11
N LEU A 16 -28.25 8.73 -12.44
CA LEU A 16 -29.03 7.87 -13.35
C LEU A 16 -28.12 7.32 -14.44
N GLY A 17 -28.02 5.98 -14.51
CA GLY A 17 -27.16 5.27 -15.45
C GLY A 17 -27.51 5.54 -16.92
N SER A 18 -26.46 5.63 -17.74
CA SER A 18 -26.43 5.76 -19.21
C SER A 18 -26.79 7.15 -19.79
N ALA A 19 -25.77 7.98 -20.07
CA ALA A 19 -25.97 9.18 -20.91
C ALA A 19 -24.67 9.73 -21.57
N GLN A 20 -23.70 8.90 -21.94
CA GLN A 20 -22.48 9.36 -22.62
C GLN A 20 -22.72 9.86 -24.07
N GLN A 21 -23.96 9.80 -24.56
CA GLN A 21 -24.33 10.18 -25.92
C GLN A 21 -25.14 11.50 -26.03
N GLN A 22 -25.53 12.15 -24.92
CA GLN A 22 -26.30 13.43 -24.96
C GLN A 22 -25.47 14.69 -24.67
N TYR A 23 -24.26 14.56 -24.13
CA TYR A 23 -23.37 15.71 -23.87
C TYR A 23 -22.92 16.43 -25.16
N GLN A 24 -22.75 15.68 -26.25
CA GLN A 24 -22.27 16.18 -27.55
C GLN A 24 -23.28 17.06 -28.28
N THR A 25 -24.58 16.94 -27.98
CA THR A 25 -25.64 17.70 -28.65
C THR A 25 -25.95 19.02 -27.95
N TRP A 26 -25.70 19.11 -26.62
CA TRP A 26 -25.98 20.32 -25.83
C TRP A 26 -24.87 21.38 -25.87
N SER A 27 -23.61 20.98 -26.07
CA SER A 27 -22.49 21.95 -26.12
C SER A 27 -22.47 22.83 -27.39
N ARG A 28 -23.33 22.55 -28.39
CA ARG A 28 -23.37 23.31 -29.66
C ARG A 28 -24.36 24.47 -29.68
N THR A 29 -25.20 24.65 -28.67
CA THR A 29 -26.26 25.68 -28.68
C THR A 29 -26.03 26.86 -27.74
N TRP A 30 -24.94 26.88 -26.96
CA TRP A 30 -24.71 27.93 -25.96
C TRP A 30 -23.32 28.56 -26.09
N THR A 31 -23.15 29.35 -27.16
CA THR A 31 -22.10 30.37 -27.27
C THR A 31 -22.71 31.65 -27.85
N SER A 32 -23.26 32.53 -27.01
CA SER A 32 -23.27 34.00 -27.18
C SER A 32 -24.29 34.71 -26.26
N GLY A 33 -23.85 35.79 -25.60
CA GLY A 33 -24.70 36.91 -25.18
C GLY A 33 -25.23 36.95 -23.73
N PRO A 34 -25.45 38.16 -23.14
CA PRO A 34 -25.32 38.38 -21.69
C PRO A 34 -26.61 38.64 -20.91
N ASN A 35 -26.50 38.50 -19.58
CA ASN A 35 -27.38 38.99 -18.49
C ASN A 35 -28.86 38.58 -18.49
N MET A 36 -29.25 37.75 -17.50
CA MET A 36 -30.64 37.61 -17.05
C MET A 36 -30.75 37.81 -15.53
N GLY A 37 -31.70 38.67 -15.13
CA GLY A 37 -32.01 39.03 -13.74
C GLY A 37 -33.06 38.12 -13.08
N GLY A 38 -33.24 38.31 -11.77
CA GLY A 38 -33.88 37.38 -10.81
C GLY A 38 -35.36 37.00 -10.98
N GLY A 39 -35.99 37.23 -12.13
CA GLY A 39 -37.37 36.79 -12.41
C GLY A 39 -37.48 35.38 -13.01
N ASP A 40 -36.39 34.81 -13.53
CA ASP A 40 -36.43 33.55 -14.30
C ASP A 40 -36.30 32.28 -13.43
N PHE A 41 -35.86 32.44 -12.17
CA PHE A 41 -35.67 31.32 -11.24
C PHE A 41 -36.99 30.68 -10.79
N THR A 42 -38.04 31.50 -10.66
CA THR A 42 -39.36 31.05 -10.20
C THR A 42 -40.05 30.17 -11.25
N LYS A 43 -39.88 30.47 -12.55
CA LYS A 43 -40.41 29.63 -13.63
C LYS A 43 -39.68 28.28 -13.72
N LEU A 44 -38.34 28.29 -13.54
CA LEU A 44 -37.52 27.09 -13.50
C LEU A 44 -37.90 26.18 -12.32
N PHE A 45 -38.17 26.79 -11.16
CA PHE A 45 -38.62 26.09 -9.94
C PHE A 45 -40.01 25.47 -10.09
N GLN A 46 -40.96 26.18 -10.71
CA GLN A 46 -42.32 25.66 -10.95
C GLN A 46 -42.32 24.47 -11.93
N GLN A 47 -41.46 24.50 -12.97
CA GLN A 47 -41.33 23.39 -13.91
C GLN A 47 -40.71 22.14 -13.28
N LEU A 48 -39.75 22.30 -12.38
CA LEU A 48 -39.15 21.20 -11.62
C LEU A 48 -40.15 20.53 -10.66
N LEU A 49 -40.98 21.32 -9.97
CA LEU A 49 -42.02 20.78 -9.08
C LEU A 49 -43.14 20.05 -9.83
N ASN A 50 -43.52 20.53 -11.02
CA ASN A 50 -44.55 19.89 -11.84
C ASN A 50 -44.10 18.55 -12.44
N ASN A 51 -42.80 18.39 -12.72
CA ASN A 51 -42.25 17.16 -13.30
C ASN A 51 -41.91 16.08 -12.26
N PHE A 52 -41.83 16.42 -10.96
CA PHE A 52 -41.43 15.48 -9.90
C PHE A 52 -42.31 15.61 -8.62
N PRO A 53 -43.61 15.27 -8.69
CA PRO A 53 -44.58 15.54 -7.62
C PRO A 53 -44.40 14.72 -6.33
N SER A 54 -43.56 13.68 -6.31
CA SER A 54 -43.36 12.79 -5.14
C SER A 54 -42.11 13.10 -4.28
N ALA A 55 -41.36 14.16 -4.59
CA ALA A 55 -40.13 14.52 -3.88
C ALA A 55 -40.41 15.34 -2.59
N THR A 56 -40.89 14.67 -1.54
CA THR A 56 -41.22 15.27 -0.23
C THR A 56 -40.04 16.00 0.45
N ASN A 57 -38.80 15.70 0.05
CA ASN A 57 -37.57 16.23 0.66
C ASN A 57 -37.22 17.67 0.22
N ILE A 58 -37.82 18.20 -0.85
CA ILE A 58 -37.52 19.56 -1.34
C ILE A 58 -38.20 20.65 -0.48
N LYS A 59 -39.37 20.36 0.12
CA LYS A 59 -40.08 21.31 0.99
C LYS A 59 -39.41 21.55 2.35
N MET A 60 -38.56 20.62 2.82
CA MET A 60 -37.94 20.70 4.15
C MET A 60 -36.65 21.52 4.21
N MET A 61 -35.95 21.74 3.09
CA MET A 61 -34.63 22.39 3.10
C MET A 61 -34.64 23.91 3.37
N PHE A 62 -35.78 24.60 3.37
CA PHE A 62 -35.82 26.06 3.49
C PHE A 62 -36.86 26.63 4.48
N SER A 63 -37.30 25.82 5.45
CA SER A 63 -38.22 26.29 6.50
C SER A 63 -37.47 26.73 7.76
N LYS A 64 -37.00 27.98 7.83
CA LYS A 64 -36.84 28.79 9.07
C LYS A 64 -36.49 30.27 8.72
N PRO A 65 -37.10 31.27 9.39
CA PRO A 65 -36.87 32.69 9.12
C PRO A 65 -35.59 33.22 9.81
N PRO A 66 -35.01 34.36 9.36
CA PRO A 66 -33.71 34.83 9.85
C PRO A 66 -33.82 35.65 11.15
N PRO A 67 -32.83 35.62 12.07
CA PRO A 67 -32.68 36.64 13.11
C PRO A 67 -31.72 37.78 12.69
N ALA A 68 -31.90 38.92 13.37
CA ALA A 68 -31.63 40.30 12.94
C ALA A 68 -30.20 40.85 13.21
N SER A 69 -29.97 42.05 12.67
CA SER A 69 -28.71 42.81 12.56
C SER A 69 -28.32 43.71 13.75
N GLN A 70 -27.02 43.70 14.08
CA GLN A 70 -26.07 44.76 14.54
C GLN A 70 -26.22 45.57 15.86
N GLY A 71 -25.08 45.65 16.59
CA GLY A 71 -24.54 46.81 17.34
C GLY A 71 -24.07 46.56 18.80
N PRO A 72 -23.19 47.38 19.41
CA PRO A 72 -21.83 47.82 19.02
C PRO A 72 -20.72 47.48 20.08
N THR A 73 -19.47 47.83 19.73
CA THR A 73 -18.14 47.56 20.34
C THR A 73 -17.82 48.12 21.74
N ALA A 74 -16.93 47.45 22.50
CA ALA A 74 -16.07 48.00 23.58
C ALA A 74 -14.88 47.04 23.92
N PRO A 75 -13.79 47.45 24.61
CA PRO A 75 -12.40 47.21 24.17
C PRO A 75 -11.55 46.21 24.99
N ARG A 76 -10.36 45.91 24.42
CA ARG A 76 -9.29 45.01 24.90
C ARG A 76 -8.69 45.44 26.26
N PRO A 77 -8.21 44.50 27.10
CA PRO A 77 -7.33 44.82 28.21
C PRO A 77 -5.84 44.77 27.81
N VAL A 78 -5.12 45.82 28.23
CA VAL A 78 -3.66 45.92 28.32
C VAL A 78 -3.25 45.53 29.74
N TYR A 79 -2.18 44.76 29.92
CA TYR A 79 -1.42 44.77 31.17
C TYR A 79 0.09 44.60 30.94
N ASN A 80 0.84 45.42 31.66
CA ASN A 80 2.28 45.68 31.59
C ASN A 80 3.02 44.89 32.70
N PRO A 81 4.30 44.53 32.54
CA PRO A 81 5.05 43.68 33.46
C PRO A 81 5.81 44.53 34.50
N GLN A 82 5.74 44.18 35.79
CA GLN A 82 6.75 44.50 36.80
C GLN A 82 6.41 43.91 38.17
N SER A 83 7.21 42.94 38.63
CA SER A 83 7.62 42.80 40.04
C SER A 83 8.80 41.83 40.15
N THR A 84 9.95 42.34 40.57
CA THR A 84 11.18 41.63 40.97
C THR A 84 11.12 41.27 42.48
N PRO A 85 12.20 40.79 43.12
CA PRO A 85 12.67 39.40 43.15
C PRO A 85 12.64 38.80 44.58
N ARG A 86 12.50 37.47 44.73
CA ARG A 86 12.83 36.77 46.00
C ARG A 86 14.15 36.00 45.88
N LYS A 87 14.98 36.24 46.90
CA LYS A 87 16.32 35.67 47.15
C LYS A 87 16.24 34.24 47.73
N PRO A 88 17.37 33.51 47.76
CA PRO A 88 17.45 32.05 47.75
C PRO A 88 17.31 31.41 49.12
N VAL A 89 16.90 30.15 49.17
CA VAL A 89 16.93 29.31 50.37
C VAL A 89 17.97 28.20 50.20
N GLU A 90 18.76 28.05 51.25
CA GLU A 90 19.92 27.19 51.44
C GLU A 90 19.71 25.69 51.27
N GLU A 91 20.87 25.10 51.00
CA GLU A 91 21.27 23.73 50.81
C GLU A 91 21.26 22.93 52.13
N VAL A 92 20.58 21.77 52.16
CA VAL A 92 20.73 20.78 53.23
C VAL A 92 21.32 19.50 52.67
N ARG A 93 22.58 19.30 53.02
CA ARG A 93 23.42 18.11 52.87
C ARG A 93 22.85 16.91 53.64
N ARG A 94 22.61 15.77 52.98
CA ARG A 94 22.79 14.43 53.60
C ARG A 94 23.30 13.38 52.59
N GLN A 95 24.16 12.53 53.15
CA GLN A 95 25.06 11.56 52.53
C GLN A 95 24.35 10.35 51.89
N GLY A 96 24.89 9.92 50.75
CA GLY A 96 25.57 8.62 50.62
C GLY A 96 24.72 7.37 50.38
N SER A 97 24.63 6.94 49.12
CA SER A 97 24.73 5.51 48.76
C SER A 97 25.05 5.35 47.27
N SER A 98 26.02 4.47 47.02
CA SER A 98 26.76 4.16 45.79
C SER A 98 25.93 3.73 44.57
N LEU A 99 26.28 4.26 43.39
CA LEU A 99 25.93 3.74 42.06
C LEU A 99 27.21 3.27 41.33
N PRO A 100 27.14 2.23 40.48
CA PRO A 100 28.32 1.64 39.86
C PRO A 100 28.86 2.49 38.69
N THR A 101 30.17 2.42 38.57
CA THR A 101 31.10 3.16 37.70
C THR A 101 30.80 2.99 36.19
N GLN A 102 30.66 4.12 35.48
CA GLN A 102 30.83 4.17 34.02
C GLN A 102 32.31 4.24 33.65
N PRO A 103 32.78 3.59 32.57
CA PRO A 103 34.11 3.79 32.04
C PRO A 103 34.21 5.10 31.24
N SER A 104 35.29 5.83 31.51
CA SER A 104 35.68 7.13 30.95
C SER A 104 35.87 7.09 29.43
N ALA A 105 35.30 8.05 28.70
CA ALA A 105 35.64 8.32 27.31
C ALA A 105 36.87 9.25 27.21
N PRO A 106 37.85 9.01 26.33
CA PRO A 106 38.97 9.92 26.13
C PRO A 106 38.58 11.10 25.22
N GLN A 107 38.94 12.31 25.62
CA GLN A 107 38.94 13.50 24.77
C GLN A 107 40.24 13.55 23.93
N GLY A 108 40.14 13.88 22.63
CA GLY A 108 41.27 14.45 21.87
C GLY A 108 41.47 13.99 20.42
N GLN A 109 40.99 14.82 19.49
CA GLN A 109 41.63 15.26 18.23
C GLN A 109 41.66 14.41 16.93
N THR A 110 41.09 15.06 15.88
CA THR A 110 41.52 15.22 14.47
C THR A 110 41.42 14.09 13.43
N ASN A 111 40.59 14.37 12.42
CA ASN A 111 40.66 13.97 11.00
C ASN A 111 40.82 12.49 10.63
N THR A 112 39.70 11.85 10.29
CA THR A 112 39.61 10.77 9.30
C THR A 112 38.19 10.78 8.69
N PRO A 113 38.03 10.67 7.35
CA PRO A 113 36.76 10.94 6.69
C PRO A 113 35.77 9.77 6.85
N SER A 114 34.59 10.01 7.43
CA SER A 114 33.28 9.35 7.19
C SER A 114 33.12 7.80 7.13
N VAL A 115 34.16 6.96 7.16
CA VAL A 115 34.06 5.51 6.93
C VAL A 115 33.37 4.76 8.09
N GLY A 116 33.33 5.34 9.30
CA GLY A 116 32.75 4.69 10.49
C GLY A 116 31.22 4.59 10.51
N LEU A 117 30.50 5.50 9.84
CA LEU A 117 29.02 5.54 9.87
C LEU A 117 28.38 4.80 8.68
N CYS A 118 29.06 4.76 7.53
CA CYS A 118 28.63 3.97 6.38
C CYS A 118 29.02 2.50 6.60
N THR A 119 28.20 1.80 7.41
CA THR A 119 28.30 0.36 7.61
C THR A 119 27.97 -0.40 6.33
N GLU A 120 28.24 -1.71 6.31
CA GLU A 120 27.98 -2.57 5.16
C GLU A 120 26.50 -2.54 4.72
N GLU A 121 25.57 -2.47 5.69
CA GLU A 121 24.12 -2.32 5.44
C GLU A 121 23.82 -1.10 4.56
N TYR A 122 24.45 0.04 4.82
CA TYR A 122 24.25 1.27 4.04
C TYR A 122 25.03 1.26 2.71
N ARG A 123 26.17 0.57 2.62
CA ARG A 123 26.92 0.43 1.35
C ARG A 123 26.15 -0.36 0.30
N GLN A 124 25.27 -1.27 0.74
CA GLN A 124 24.39 -2.03 -0.13
C GLN A 124 23.25 -1.19 -0.72
N LEU A 125 23.05 0.04 -0.24
CA LEU A 125 22.12 1.02 -0.79
C LEU A 125 22.90 2.02 -1.68
N PRO A 126 22.81 1.91 -3.02
CA PRO A 126 23.62 2.75 -3.91
C PRO A 126 23.35 4.23 -3.70
N GLY A 127 24.41 5.00 -3.43
CA GLY A 127 24.33 6.45 -3.24
C GLY A 127 23.73 6.88 -1.91
N HIS A 128 23.67 5.99 -0.92
CA HIS A 128 23.11 6.30 0.40
C HIS A 128 23.83 7.47 1.08
N THR A 129 23.05 8.35 1.71
CA THR A 129 23.50 9.62 2.31
C THR A 129 24.61 9.45 3.34
N LEU A 130 24.53 8.42 4.21
CA LEU A 130 25.59 8.14 5.20
C LEU A 130 26.96 7.84 4.58
N CYS A 131 26.99 7.42 3.31
CA CYS A 131 28.18 7.04 2.58
C CYS A 131 28.76 8.18 1.75
N MET A 132 28.14 9.35 1.77
CA MET A 132 28.65 10.54 1.09
C MET A 132 29.82 11.15 1.88
N PRO A 133 30.87 11.62 1.19
CA PRO A 133 31.90 12.43 1.83
C PRO A 133 31.30 13.78 2.27
N ASP A 134 31.76 14.30 3.41
CA ASP A 134 31.35 15.64 3.87
C ASP A 134 31.96 16.71 2.96
N LYS A 135 31.25 17.84 2.77
CA LYS A 135 31.80 18.96 1.99
C LYS A 135 32.82 19.75 2.81
N PRO A 136 33.88 20.28 2.19
CA PRO A 136 34.93 21.01 2.88
C PRO A 136 34.49 22.38 3.42
N ASN A 137 33.36 22.93 2.95
CA ASN A 137 32.86 24.24 3.38
C ASN A 137 31.96 24.16 4.64
N VAL A 138 31.95 23.04 5.35
CA VAL A 138 31.26 22.89 6.63
C VAL A 138 32.16 23.42 7.76
N SER A 139 31.81 24.56 8.36
CA SER A 139 32.61 25.18 9.44
C SER A 139 32.15 24.80 10.85
N LYS A 140 30.89 24.39 11.01
CA LYS A 140 30.32 23.84 12.25
C LYS A 140 29.28 22.79 11.90
N GLN A 141 29.21 21.72 12.66
CA GLN A 141 28.23 20.64 12.45
C GLN A 141 27.84 19.97 13.77
N GLY A 142 26.78 19.17 13.73
CA GLY A 142 26.30 18.41 14.88
C GLY A 142 25.25 19.14 15.71
N MET A 143 24.59 18.39 16.59
CA MET A 143 23.60 18.88 17.53
C MET A 143 24.00 18.50 18.96
N THR A 144 23.82 19.42 19.90
CA THR A 144 23.98 19.12 21.32
C THR A 144 22.75 18.40 21.85
N GLU A 145 22.85 17.71 22.99
CA GLU A 145 21.68 17.08 23.64
C GLU A 145 20.58 18.10 23.96
N VAL A 146 20.95 19.35 24.27
CA VAL A 146 20.01 20.45 24.48
C VAL A 146 19.26 20.77 23.18
N ASP A 147 19.97 20.83 22.04
CA ASP A 147 19.33 21.05 20.73
C ASP A 147 18.39 19.91 20.37
N LYS A 148 18.82 18.65 20.55
CA LYS A 148 18.01 17.46 20.27
C LYS A 148 16.71 17.47 21.08
N GLN A 149 16.80 17.73 22.38
CA GLN A 149 15.65 17.79 23.27
C GLN A 149 14.72 18.96 22.92
N ALA A 150 15.28 20.15 22.66
CA ALA A 150 14.48 21.33 22.30
C ALA A 150 13.71 21.13 20.99
N VAL A 151 14.35 20.53 19.98
CA VAL A 151 13.70 20.18 18.70
C VAL A 151 12.59 19.17 18.92
N LEU A 152 12.84 18.10 19.68
CA LEU A 152 11.85 17.07 19.98
C LEU A 152 10.64 17.63 20.74
N ASP A 153 10.88 18.45 21.75
CA ASP A 153 9.84 19.07 22.57
C ASP A 153 9.00 20.05 21.76
N GLN A 154 9.62 20.84 20.87
CA GLN A 154 8.88 21.74 19.99
C GLN A 154 7.99 20.96 19.02
N HIS A 155 8.48 19.88 18.40
CA HIS A 155 7.66 19.03 17.55
C HIS A 155 6.44 18.48 18.29
N ASN A 156 6.65 17.92 19.48
CA ASN A 156 5.57 17.36 20.28
C ASN A 156 4.59 18.42 20.79
N ARG A 157 5.07 19.60 21.22
CA ARG A 157 4.21 20.72 21.62
C ARG A 157 3.29 21.17 20.47
N LEU A 158 3.85 21.33 19.27
CA LEU A 158 3.10 21.75 18.09
C LEU A 158 2.07 20.69 17.68
N ARG A 159 2.48 19.42 17.58
CA ARG A 159 1.59 18.28 17.30
C ARG A 159 0.46 18.16 18.32
N GLY A 160 0.77 18.27 19.61
CA GLY A 160 -0.21 18.21 20.69
C GLY A 160 -1.18 19.39 20.72
N GLY A 161 -0.87 20.48 20.01
CA GLY A 161 -1.70 21.68 19.87
C GLY A 161 -2.40 21.84 18.51
N VAL A 162 -2.24 20.91 17.56
CA VAL A 162 -2.74 21.07 16.18
C VAL A 162 -4.24 21.38 16.11
N ASN A 163 -4.63 22.17 15.11
CA ASN A 163 -6.01 22.53 14.79
C ASN A 163 -6.28 22.36 13.27
N PRO A 164 -7.36 21.65 12.85
CA PRO A 164 -8.35 20.97 13.68
C PRO A 164 -7.73 19.88 14.58
N PRO A 165 -8.35 19.57 15.75
CA PRO A 165 -7.73 18.65 16.69
C PRO A 165 -7.62 17.23 16.11
N ALA A 166 -6.53 16.55 16.46
CA ALA A 166 -6.24 15.20 16.00
C ALA A 166 -6.65 14.13 17.03
N THR A 167 -7.18 13.01 16.56
CA THR A 167 -7.59 11.89 17.41
C THR A 167 -6.44 10.93 17.74
N ASP A 168 -5.40 10.90 16.89
CA ASP A 168 -4.46 9.78 16.72
C ASP A 168 -2.99 10.20 16.57
N LEU A 169 -2.62 11.45 16.89
CA LEU A 169 -1.22 11.86 16.83
C LEU A 169 -0.41 11.25 17.96
N VAL A 170 0.57 10.42 17.61
CA VAL A 170 1.49 9.79 18.56
C VAL A 170 2.58 10.79 18.96
N LYS A 171 3.04 10.70 20.21
CA LYS A 171 4.21 11.46 20.68
C LYS A 171 5.47 10.94 19.98
N LEU A 172 6.22 11.85 19.37
CA LEU A 172 7.48 11.54 18.70
C LEU A 172 8.58 11.22 19.70
N LYS A 173 9.52 10.38 19.26
CA LYS A 173 10.76 10.06 19.96
C LYS A 173 11.96 10.38 19.07
N TRP A 174 13.06 10.76 19.69
CA TRP A 174 14.33 10.93 18.99
C TRP A 174 14.93 9.58 18.56
N ASP A 175 15.46 9.50 17.34
CA ASP A 175 16.22 8.35 16.85
C ASP A 175 17.60 8.79 16.30
N GLU A 176 18.67 8.25 16.88
CA GLU A 176 20.05 8.61 16.52
C GLU A 176 20.45 8.12 15.13
N ARG A 177 19.81 7.07 14.58
CA ARG A 177 20.10 6.61 13.21
C ARG A 177 19.56 7.61 12.20
N LEU A 178 18.33 8.11 12.40
CA LEU A 178 17.77 9.21 11.60
C LEU A 178 18.64 10.47 11.73
N ALA A 179 19.07 10.82 12.95
CA ALA A 179 19.93 11.98 13.18
C ALA A 179 21.27 11.86 12.44
N ALA A 180 21.87 10.67 12.39
CA ALA A 180 23.11 10.44 11.64
C ALA A 180 22.93 10.66 10.12
N VAL A 181 21.83 10.17 9.54
CA VAL A 181 21.51 10.37 8.12
C VAL A 181 21.26 11.85 7.83
N ALA A 182 20.40 12.50 8.62
CA ALA A 182 20.09 13.92 8.51
C ALA A 182 21.35 14.80 8.66
N GLN A 183 22.24 14.46 9.58
CA GLN A 183 23.52 15.17 9.76
C GLN A 183 24.42 15.02 8.54
N LYS A 184 24.49 13.82 7.95
CA LYS A 184 25.26 13.59 6.72
C LYS A 184 24.70 14.39 5.54
N TRP A 185 23.39 14.53 5.44
CA TRP A 185 22.77 15.42 4.46
C TRP A 185 23.05 16.90 4.75
N ALA A 186 22.96 17.32 6.01
CA ALA A 186 23.26 18.69 6.40
C ALA A 186 24.69 19.10 5.99
N ASN A 187 25.65 18.17 6.12
CA ASN A 187 27.04 18.35 5.73
C ASN A 187 27.27 18.44 4.21
N GLN A 188 26.26 18.17 3.39
CA GLN A 188 26.35 18.37 1.94
C GLN A 188 26.14 19.83 1.55
N CYS A 189 25.55 20.66 2.41
CA CYS A 189 25.33 22.09 2.15
C CYS A 189 24.63 22.36 0.80
N GLU A 190 23.81 21.40 0.33
CA GLU A 190 23.13 21.40 -0.96
C GLU A 190 21.62 21.62 -0.77
N ALA A 191 21.01 22.30 -1.73
CA ALA A 191 19.59 22.61 -1.71
C ALA A 191 18.74 21.35 -1.86
N GLY A 192 17.65 21.26 -1.10
CA GLY A 192 16.62 20.25 -1.30
C GLY A 192 16.90 18.95 -0.55
N HIS A 193 16.46 17.85 -1.14
CA HIS A 193 16.38 16.55 -0.50
C HIS A 193 17.44 15.60 -1.03
N ASP A 194 18.05 14.80 -0.14
CA ASP A 194 18.85 13.66 -0.58
C ASP A 194 18.00 12.65 -1.37
N LYS A 195 18.66 11.72 -2.06
CA LYS A 195 17.99 10.71 -2.89
C LYS A 195 17.77 9.38 -2.17
N GLU A 196 18.53 9.11 -1.12
CA GLU A 196 18.58 7.81 -0.45
C GLU A 196 18.95 7.98 1.02
N ARG A 197 17.92 7.90 1.88
CA ARG A 197 17.97 8.11 3.35
C ARG A 197 17.37 6.94 4.12
N ASN A 198 17.14 5.80 3.46
CA ASN A 198 16.50 4.68 4.11
C ASN A 198 17.37 4.15 5.25
N VAL A 199 16.75 3.91 6.41
CA VAL A 199 17.40 3.24 7.55
C VAL A 199 16.85 1.82 7.62
N PRO A 200 17.54 0.78 7.10
CA PRO A 200 16.91 -0.53 6.94
C PRO A 200 16.52 -1.17 8.27
N SER A 201 17.31 -0.95 9.33
CA SER A 201 16.95 -1.35 10.70
C SER A 201 15.70 -0.67 11.30
N ILE A 202 15.15 0.40 10.70
CA ILE A 202 13.83 0.96 11.05
C ILE A 202 12.72 0.29 10.23
N GLY A 203 13.00 -0.03 8.97
CA GLY A 203 12.07 -0.74 8.09
C GLY A 203 10.81 0.05 7.73
N MET A 204 10.88 1.39 7.78
CA MET A 204 9.78 2.30 7.41
C MET A 204 10.27 3.29 6.35
N SER A 205 9.33 3.87 5.59
CA SER A 205 9.67 5.01 4.72
C SER A 205 10.19 6.17 5.57
N ILE A 206 11.18 6.90 5.06
CA ILE A 206 11.79 8.04 5.75
C ILE A 206 11.45 9.32 4.99
N GLY A 207 10.77 10.25 5.65
CA GLY A 207 10.52 11.60 5.14
C GLY A 207 11.59 12.58 5.60
N GLN A 208 11.60 13.81 5.07
CA GLN A 208 12.58 14.82 5.46
C GLN A 208 12.03 16.23 5.32
N ASN A 209 12.36 17.08 6.29
CA ASN A 209 12.22 18.52 6.17
C ASN A 209 13.62 19.15 6.12
N VAL A 210 13.79 20.16 5.27
CA VAL A 210 15.04 20.92 5.16
C VAL A 210 14.78 22.41 5.28
N ALA A 211 15.72 23.15 5.85
CA ALA A 211 15.65 24.60 5.98
C ALA A 211 17.04 25.21 5.92
N GLY A 212 17.16 26.36 5.26
CA GLY A 212 18.39 27.15 5.22
C GLY A 212 18.16 28.60 5.63
N GLY A 213 19.14 29.22 6.27
CA GLY A 213 19.17 30.67 6.54
C GLY A 213 18.55 31.11 7.87
N TYR A 214 18.06 30.17 8.68
CA TYR A 214 17.44 30.48 9.98
C TYR A 214 18.48 30.66 11.09
N ARG A 215 18.14 31.43 12.13
CA ARG A 215 19.06 31.74 13.22
C ARG A 215 19.12 30.65 14.29
N SER A 216 18.10 29.81 14.40
CA SER A 216 18.01 28.76 15.41
C SER A 216 17.15 27.60 14.94
N TRP A 217 17.29 26.46 15.62
CA TRP A 217 16.38 25.32 15.47
C TRP A 217 14.92 25.72 15.72
N GLU A 218 14.68 26.56 16.73
CA GLU A 218 13.33 27.04 17.05
C GLU A 218 12.65 27.71 15.86
N GLN A 219 13.37 28.60 15.17
CA GLN A 219 12.86 29.29 13.98
C GLN A 219 12.66 28.36 12.79
N ALA A 220 13.60 27.44 12.55
CA ALA A 220 13.50 26.48 11.44
C ALA A 220 12.29 25.56 11.62
N VAL A 221 12.12 24.98 12.82
CA VAL A 221 10.99 24.10 13.14
C VAL A 221 9.67 24.86 13.15
N GLN A 222 9.64 26.09 13.64
CA GLN A 222 8.43 26.90 13.61
C GLN A 222 8.02 27.24 12.18
N MET A 223 8.98 27.62 11.32
CA MET A 223 8.69 27.91 9.91
C MET A 223 8.10 26.72 9.16
N TRP A 224 8.63 25.51 9.38
CA TRP A 224 8.03 24.30 8.83
C TRP A 224 6.58 24.11 9.29
N TRP A 225 6.28 24.42 10.55
CA TRP A 225 4.93 24.30 11.10
C TRP A 225 3.97 25.39 10.60
N ASP A 226 4.45 26.62 10.42
CA ASP A 226 3.64 27.78 10.02
C ASP A 226 2.97 27.62 8.65
N GLU A 227 3.39 26.64 7.84
CA GLU A 227 2.64 26.24 6.64
C GLU A 227 1.18 25.82 6.94
N ILE A 228 0.86 25.48 8.21
CA ILE A 228 -0.50 25.25 8.67
C ILE A 228 -1.44 26.43 8.36
N ASP A 229 -0.94 27.66 8.35
CA ASP A 229 -1.74 28.86 8.10
C ASP A 229 -2.25 28.95 6.66
N MET A 230 -1.59 28.26 5.73
CA MET A 230 -2.04 28.11 4.35
C MET A 230 -2.91 26.87 4.15
N TRP A 231 -2.80 25.88 5.03
CA TRP A 231 -3.38 24.56 4.86
C TRP A 231 -4.82 24.47 5.38
N THR A 232 -5.62 23.59 4.79
CA THR A 232 -6.99 23.30 5.25
C THR A 232 -7.24 21.80 5.19
N TYR A 233 -7.74 21.23 6.29
CA TYR A 233 -7.99 19.79 6.41
C TYR A 233 -8.94 19.28 5.32
N GLY A 234 -8.53 18.22 4.63
CA GLY A 234 -9.32 17.53 3.61
C GLY A 234 -9.36 18.23 2.25
N VAL A 235 -8.71 19.39 2.10
CA VAL A 235 -8.61 20.07 0.82
C VAL A 235 -7.54 19.40 -0.05
N ASP A 236 -7.80 19.38 -1.35
CA ASP A 236 -6.89 18.84 -2.35
C ASP A 236 -5.50 19.51 -2.25
N PRO A 237 -4.42 18.74 -2.04
CA PRO A 237 -3.05 19.24 -2.00
C PRO A 237 -2.63 20.01 -3.25
N ASP A 238 -3.27 19.75 -4.41
CA ASP A 238 -3.08 20.48 -5.67
C ASP A 238 -3.52 21.95 -5.60
N SER A 239 -4.22 22.35 -4.54
CA SER A 239 -4.55 23.75 -4.25
C SER A 239 -3.38 24.57 -3.70
N TYR A 240 -2.30 23.91 -3.23
CA TYR A 240 -1.19 24.54 -2.51
C TYR A 240 0.13 24.54 -3.29
N LEU A 241 0.07 24.84 -4.59
CA LEU A 241 1.23 24.80 -5.48
C LEU A 241 2.14 26.03 -5.34
N GLY A 242 3.45 25.77 -5.28
CA GLY A 242 4.53 26.75 -5.42
C GLY A 242 5.11 26.81 -6.83
N PRO A 243 6.08 27.73 -7.05
CA PRO A 243 6.77 27.84 -8.33
C PRO A 243 7.43 26.50 -8.71
N GLY A 244 7.08 25.94 -9.87
CA GLY A 244 7.58 24.62 -10.28
C GLY A 244 6.76 23.42 -9.76
N GLY A 245 5.59 23.67 -9.14
CA GLY A 245 4.60 22.62 -8.85
C GLY A 245 4.77 21.88 -7.52
N TRP A 246 5.74 22.24 -6.69
CA TRP A 246 5.91 21.67 -5.35
C TRP A 246 4.80 22.14 -4.39
N LYS A 247 4.54 21.38 -3.33
CA LYS A 247 3.50 21.70 -2.34
C LYS A 247 4.06 22.58 -1.23
N LYS A 248 3.46 23.76 -1.02
CA LYS A 248 3.82 24.71 0.05
C LYS A 248 3.43 24.29 1.47
N ILE A 249 2.90 23.08 1.62
CA ILE A 249 2.35 22.53 2.88
C ILE A 249 3.11 21.28 3.34
N GLY A 250 4.14 20.88 2.60
CA GLY A 250 4.83 19.60 2.76
C GLY A 250 5.51 19.47 4.12
N HIS A 251 6.14 20.55 4.62
CA HIS A 251 6.86 20.52 5.88
C HIS A 251 5.90 20.35 7.05
N PHE A 252 4.81 21.13 7.10
CA PHE A 252 3.79 21.01 8.14
C PHE A 252 3.15 19.63 8.13
N THR A 253 2.74 19.15 6.96
CA THR A 253 2.02 17.87 6.86
C THR A 253 2.90 16.68 7.22
N GLN A 254 4.23 16.75 7.02
CA GLN A 254 5.17 15.75 7.53
C GLN A 254 5.25 15.81 9.07
N MET A 255 5.38 17.01 9.64
CA MET A 255 5.41 17.18 11.10
C MET A 255 4.10 16.74 11.76
N ALA A 256 2.96 16.90 11.10
CA ALA A 256 1.63 16.58 11.61
C ALA A 256 1.14 15.16 11.25
N GLN A 257 1.99 14.31 10.66
CA GLN A 257 1.55 12.98 10.25
C GLN A 257 1.35 12.03 11.45
N ASN A 258 0.22 11.31 11.47
CA ASN A 258 -0.12 10.33 12.53
C ASN A 258 0.76 9.07 12.50
N GLY A 259 1.20 8.61 11.32
CA GLY A 259 2.11 7.47 11.16
C GLY A 259 3.59 7.75 11.47
N THR A 260 3.94 8.97 11.87
CA THR A 260 5.30 9.34 12.26
C THR A 260 5.49 9.15 13.76
N TYR A 261 6.50 8.35 14.13
CA TYR A 261 6.87 7.99 15.51
C TYR A 261 8.26 8.48 15.88
N LEU A 262 9.17 8.54 14.91
CA LEU A 262 10.57 8.87 15.11
C LEU A 262 10.95 10.14 14.34
N VAL A 263 11.83 10.92 14.94
CA VAL A 263 12.51 12.05 14.32
C VAL A 263 13.98 12.04 14.69
N GLY A 264 14.85 12.40 13.77
CA GLY A 264 16.26 12.68 14.06
C GLY A 264 16.75 13.77 13.13
N CYS A 265 17.57 14.68 13.63
CA CYS A 265 17.95 15.88 12.90
C CYS A 265 19.46 16.09 12.85
N GLY A 266 19.87 16.91 11.89
CA GLY A 266 21.24 17.29 11.62
C GLY A 266 21.37 18.79 11.31
N TYR A 267 22.53 19.34 11.64
CA TYR A 267 22.80 20.77 11.49
C TYR A 267 24.20 21.01 10.93
N ALA A 268 24.33 21.96 10.01
CA ALA A 268 25.62 22.42 9.51
C ALA A 268 25.66 23.94 9.29
N VAL A 269 26.82 24.56 9.48
CA VAL A 269 27.13 25.90 8.98
C VAL A 269 27.93 25.73 7.70
N CYS A 270 27.40 26.28 6.62
CA CYS A 270 27.85 26.11 5.25
C CYS A 270 28.48 27.41 4.75
N ASP A 271 29.80 27.53 4.89
CA ASP A 271 30.55 28.72 4.49
C ASP A 271 30.40 28.97 2.99
N GLY A 272 30.19 30.24 2.62
CA GLY A 272 29.99 30.65 1.22
C GLY A 272 28.70 30.14 0.57
N SER A 273 27.84 29.42 1.29
CA SER A 273 26.54 28.97 0.79
C SER A 273 25.43 29.97 1.13
N GLN A 274 24.47 30.14 0.22
CA GLN A 274 23.27 30.94 0.45
C GLN A 274 22.44 30.46 1.65
N PHE A 275 22.58 29.18 2.04
CA PHE A 275 21.90 28.63 3.21
C PHE A 275 22.52 29.13 4.50
N THR A 276 23.83 29.42 4.55
CA THR A 276 24.64 29.78 5.73
C THR A 276 24.56 28.79 6.90
N ARG A 277 23.36 28.49 7.40
CA ARG A 277 23.00 27.48 8.39
C ARG A 277 21.96 26.56 7.78
N TYR A 278 22.23 25.26 7.79
CA TYR A 278 21.39 24.26 7.17
C TYR A 278 20.87 23.28 8.24
N TYR A 279 19.56 23.06 8.21
CA TYR A 279 18.79 22.28 9.17
C TYR A 279 18.07 21.17 8.43
N VAL A 280 18.24 19.93 8.88
CA VAL A 280 17.64 18.74 8.27
C VAL A 280 17.00 17.91 9.38
N CYS A 281 15.76 17.49 9.22
CA CYS A 281 15.15 16.48 10.08
C CYS A 281 14.58 15.35 9.22
N ASP A 282 14.93 14.12 9.55
CA ASP A 282 14.38 12.91 8.98
C ASP A 282 13.31 12.31 9.90
N TYR A 283 12.25 11.75 9.31
CA TYR A 283 11.05 11.28 10.01
C TYR A 283 10.68 9.86 9.61
N ALA A 284 10.38 8.99 10.58
CA ALA A 284 9.83 7.65 10.32
C ALA A 284 8.45 7.48 10.97
N ALA A 285 7.37 7.20 10.23
CA ALA A 285 7.29 7.10 8.78
C ALA A 285 7.36 8.47 8.07
N GLY A 286 7.76 8.43 6.81
CA GLY A 286 7.67 9.56 5.88
C GLY A 286 6.24 9.85 5.42
N GLN A 287 6.03 11.07 4.95
CA GLN A 287 4.73 11.61 4.54
C GLN A 287 3.95 10.73 3.54
N SER A 288 2.64 10.60 3.74
CA SER A 288 1.74 9.75 2.93
C SER A 288 0.45 10.42 2.47
N ASN A 289 -0.17 11.29 3.30
CA ASN A 289 -1.41 12.00 2.95
C ASN A 289 -1.32 13.48 3.37
N LEU A 290 -1.21 14.38 2.39
CA LEU A 290 -1.10 15.81 2.64
C LEU A 290 -2.46 16.47 2.93
N ALA A 291 -3.55 15.90 2.43
CA ALA A 291 -4.90 16.43 2.65
C ALA A 291 -5.37 16.15 4.09
N ALA A 292 -5.04 14.97 4.60
CA ALA A 292 -5.40 14.50 5.93
C ALA A 292 -4.22 13.73 6.56
N PRO A 293 -3.20 14.45 7.08
CA PRO A 293 -2.01 13.84 7.67
C PRO A 293 -2.31 13.14 9.01
N TYR A 294 -3.44 13.45 9.63
CA TYR A 294 -3.95 12.84 10.86
C TYR A 294 -5.47 12.67 10.76
N THR A 295 -6.08 11.95 11.69
CA THR A 295 -7.54 11.83 11.76
C THR A 295 -8.11 12.98 12.59
N SER A 296 -8.82 13.92 11.95
CA SER A 296 -9.50 15.01 12.65
C SER A 296 -10.64 14.51 13.54
N GLY A 297 -10.76 15.07 14.75
CA GLY A 297 -11.83 14.76 15.69
C GLY A 297 -11.51 15.20 17.11
N ARG A 298 -12.20 14.64 18.11
CA ARG A 298 -11.92 14.96 19.52
C ARG A 298 -10.48 14.54 19.87
N ARG A 299 -9.73 15.47 20.46
CA ARG A 299 -8.33 15.26 20.82
C ARG A 299 -8.15 13.96 21.61
N CYS A 300 -7.19 13.12 21.19
CA CYS A 300 -6.89 11.80 21.77
C CYS A 300 -8.04 10.77 21.78
N SER A 301 -9.12 10.93 20.99
CA SER A 301 -10.24 9.98 21.06
C SER A 301 -9.89 8.54 20.63
N LYS A 302 -8.75 8.31 19.96
CA LYS A 302 -8.22 6.98 19.64
C LYS A 302 -7.30 6.39 20.72
N CYS A 303 -6.98 7.16 21.77
CA CYS A 303 -6.10 6.78 22.87
C CYS A 303 -6.57 7.36 24.22
N PRO A 304 -7.82 7.13 24.63
CA PRO A 304 -8.39 7.77 25.82
C PRO A 304 -7.57 7.51 27.10
N ASN A 305 -6.96 6.33 27.22
CA ASN A 305 -6.18 5.93 28.39
C ASN A 305 -4.72 6.41 28.34
N PHE A 306 -4.24 6.83 27.17
CA PHE A 306 -2.84 7.17 26.91
C PHE A 306 -2.67 8.62 26.42
N CYS A 307 -3.66 9.47 26.63
CA CYS A 307 -3.57 10.88 26.25
C CYS A 307 -2.65 11.65 27.21
N ARG A 308 -1.63 12.31 26.66
CA ARG A 308 -0.76 13.26 27.37
C ARG A 308 -0.51 14.47 26.49
N ASN A 309 -0.77 15.67 27.02
CA ASN A 309 -0.56 16.94 26.31
C ASN A 309 -1.17 16.98 24.89
N GLY A 310 -2.33 16.32 24.71
CA GLY A 310 -3.02 16.32 23.42
C GLY A 310 -2.53 15.30 22.39
N GLN A 311 -1.65 14.39 22.78
CA GLN A 311 -1.14 13.30 21.93
C GLN A 311 -1.31 11.94 22.60
N CYS A 312 -1.28 10.88 21.80
CA CYS A 312 -1.18 9.51 22.27
C CYS A 312 0.26 9.20 22.70
N ASP A 313 0.49 8.95 23.98
CA ASP A 313 1.80 8.65 24.56
C ASP A 313 1.84 7.20 25.06
N CYS A 314 2.33 6.31 24.21
CA CYS A 314 2.51 4.89 24.50
C CYS A 314 3.88 4.57 25.10
N GLY A 315 4.46 5.49 25.90
CA GLY A 315 5.76 5.27 26.55
C GLY A 315 6.93 5.17 25.56
N GLY A 316 6.80 5.81 24.39
CA GLY A 316 7.82 5.77 23.34
C GLY A 316 7.94 4.42 22.62
N LYS A 317 6.92 3.56 22.69
CA LYS A 317 6.84 2.33 21.90
C LYS A 317 6.73 2.66 20.41
N VAL A 318 7.53 1.98 19.59
CA VAL A 318 7.58 2.12 18.13
C VAL A 318 7.34 0.76 17.52
N CYS A 319 6.53 0.69 16.48
CA CYS A 319 6.29 -0.54 15.73
C CYS A 319 7.11 -0.49 14.43
N TYR A 320 8.18 -1.26 14.37
CA TYR A 320 9.10 -1.30 13.23
C TYR A 320 8.51 -2.08 12.06
N ASN A 321 9.19 -2.02 10.91
CA ASN A 321 8.91 -2.88 9.74
C ASN A 321 7.45 -2.83 9.24
N GLY A 322 6.82 -1.66 9.35
CA GLY A 322 5.42 -1.46 8.93
C GLY A 322 4.38 -1.93 9.95
N GLY A 323 4.78 -2.34 11.15
CA GLY A 323 3.84 -2.60 12.25
C GLY A 323 3.01 -1.37 12.58
N THR A 324 1.77 -1.59 13.03
CA THR A 324 0.85 -0.51 13.43
C THR A 324 0.67 -0.49 14.94
N LEU A 325 0.76 0.70 15.55
CA LEU A 325 0.54 0.84 16.99
C LEU A 325 -0.97 0.93 17.28
N ASN A 326 -1.47 -0.02 18.06
CA ASN A 326 -2.83 0.07 18.60
C ASN A 326 -2.86 1.12 19.71
N LEU A 327 -3.43 2.29 19.41
CA LEU A 327 -3.44 3.45 20.30
C LEU A 327 -4.31 3.28 21.57
N ASN A 328 -5.18 2.26 21.61
CA ASN A 328 -6.01 1.96 22.77
C ASN A 328 -5.32 1.02 23.77
N THR A 329 -4.37 0.20 23.32
CA THR A 329 -3.67 -0.80 24.14
C THR A 329 -2.16 -0.58 24.23
N CYS A 330 -1.61 0.29 23.38
CA CYS A 330 -0.17 0.49 23.20
C CYS A 330 0.58 -0.82 22.89
N GLN A 331 -0.02 -1.66 22.05
CA GLN A 331 0.58 -2.88 21.52
C GLN A 331 0.80 -2.75 20.01
N CYS A 332 1.89 -3.31 19.51
CA CYS A 332 2.15 -3.34 18.08
C CYS A 332 1.41 -4.51 17.43
N GLU A 333 0.72 -4.21 16.34
CA GLU A 333 0.17 -5.17 15.40
C GLU A 333 1.18 -5.30 14.26
N CYS A 334 1.92 -6.40 14.26
CA CYS A 334 2.96 -6.63 13.27
C CYS A 334 2.38 -7.06 11.93
N MET A 335 3.00 -6.56 10.86
CA MET A 335 2.61 -6.89 9.50
C MET A 335 3.58 -7.90 8.88
N ASN A 336 3.06 -8.67 7.92
CA ASN A 336 3.84 -9.55 7.07
C ASN A 336 4.64 -10.61 7.86
N LEU A 337 5.96 -10.58 7.75
CA LEU A 337 6.91 -11.53 8.28
C LEU A 337 7.48 -11.11 9.63
N TYR A 338 6.85 -10.17 10.34
CA TYR A 338 7.43 -9.63 11.56
C TYR A 338 6.58 -9.99 12.77
N LYS A 339 7.26 -10.23 13.90
CA LYS A 339 6.69 -10.52 15.21
C LYS A 339 7.49 -9.83 16.32
N GLY A 340 7.09 -10.08 17.56
CA GLY A 340 7.68 -9.48 18.74
C GLY A 340 6.90 -8.26 19.21
N GLU A 341 7.30 -7.69 20.34
CA GLU A 341 6.57 -6.58 20.95
C GLU A 341 6.63 -5.30 20.11
N THR A 342 7.69 -5.11 19.33
CA THR A 342 7.90 -3.94 18.46
C THR A 342 8.05 -4.29 16.98
N CYS A 343 7.71 -5.51 16.57
CA CYS A 343 7.81 -5.99 15.19
C CYS A 343 9.22 -5.99 14.61
N GLU A 344 10.22 -6.10 15.48
CA GLU A 344 11.63 -6.12 15.14
C GLU A 344 12.11 -7.52 14.70
N GLN A 345 11.40 -8.57 15.12
CA GLN A 345 11.82 -9.95 14.90
C GLN A 345 11.25 -10.46 13.58
N LEU A 346 12.12 -10.91 12.69
CA LEU A 346 11.71 -11.60 11.48
C LEU A 346 11.22 -13.02 11.82
N ASP A 347 10.03 -13.35 11.35
CA ASP A 347 9.35 -14.64 11.43
C ASP A 347 9.18 -15.22 10.04
N CYS A 348 10.16 -16.00 9.62
CA CYS A 348 10.17 -16.61 8.30
C CYS A 348 9.22 -17.82 8.24
N PRO A 349 8.37 -17.93 7.21
CA PRO A 349 7.64 -19.17 6.96
C PRO A 349 8.63 -20.31 6.64
N ALA A 350 8.17 -21.56 6.71
CA ALA A 350 9.03 -22.71 6.40
C ALA A 350 9.53 -22.71 4.94
N GLU A 351 8.72 -22.20 4.01
CA GLU A 351 9.05 -22.05 2.60
C GLU A 351 8.32 -20.85 1.97
N ASP A 352 8.81 -20.40 0.82
CA ASP A 352 8.13 -19.41 -0.01
C ASP A 352 6.78 -19.92 -0.53
N LYS A 353 5.86 -18.99 -0.85
CA LYS A 353 4.63 -19.35 -1.57
C LYS A 353 4.95 -20.05 -2.89
N TRP A 354 4.10 -20.97 -3.34
CA TRP A 354 4.32 -21.78 -4.54
C TRP A 354 4.57 -20.97 -5.84
N VAL A 355 4.06 -19.74 -5.89
CA VAL A 355 4.20 -18.78 -7.00
C VAL A 355 5.64 -18.25 -7.15
N CYS A 356 6.41 -18.28 -6.07
CA CYS A 356 7.76 -17.73 -5.95
C CYS A 356 8.78 -18.59 -6.72
N GLY A 357 9.57 -17.96 -7.59
CA GLY A 357 10.53 -18.63 -8.45
C GLY A 357 9.88 -19.42 -9.59
N ARG A 358 8.55 -19.41 -9.67
CA ARG A 358 7.74 -20.05 -10.70
C ARG A 358 7.12 -19.03 -11.64
N ASP A 359 6.21 -18.20 -11.11
CA ASP A 359 5.52 -17.15 -11.87
C ASP A 359 6.09 -15.78 -11.50
N TRP A 360 6.53 -15.60 -10.25
CA TRP A 360 7.28 -14.42 -9.84
C TRP A 360 8.77 -14.71 -9.90
N THR A 361 9.49 -13.93 -10.69
CA THR A 361 10.95 -13.99 -10.80
C THR A 361 11.60 -13.15 -9.69
N PRO A 362 12.89 -13.34 -9.37
CA PRO A 362 13.59 -12.50 -8.38
C PRO A 362 13.53 -10.99 -8.68
N SER A 363 13.37 -10.59 -9.96
CA SER A 363 13.16 -9.19 -10.33
C SER A 363 11.85 -8.59 -9.77
N TYR A 364 10.85 -9.43 -9.47
CA TYR A 364 9.57 -8.98 -8.90
C TYR A 364 9.74 -8.48 -7.46
N CYS A 365 10.75 -8.97 -6.73
CA CYS A 365 11.06 -8.52 -5.37
C CYS A 365 11.30 -7.00 -5.29
N LYS A 366 11.83 -6.39 -6.36
CA LYS A 366 12.06 -4.93 -6.43
C LYS A 366 10.89 -4.16 -7.05
N ARG A 367 10.01 -4.85 -7.78
CA ARG A 367 8.94 -4.22 -8.57
C ARG A 367 7.61 -4.15 -7.83
N PHE A 368 7.36 -5.11 -6.93
CA PHE A 368 6.08 -5.28 -6.26
C PHE A 368 6.30 -5.42 -4.76
N THR A 369 5.59 -4.62 -3.97
CA THR A 369 5.80 -4.52 -2.51
C THR A 369 5.36 -5.76 -1.74
N ASN A 370 4.40 -6.54 -2.25
CA ASN A 370 3.94 -7.78 -1.61
C ASN A 370 4.94 -8.95 -1.82
N VAL A 371 5.70 -8.94 -2.91
CA VAL A 371 6.51 -10.09 -3.32
C VAL A 371 7.61 -10.44 -2.31
N PRO A 372 8.34 -9.48 -1.70
CA PRO A 372 9.29 -9.79 -0.62
C PRO A 372 8.68 -10.45 0.63
N PHE A 373 7.38 -10.27 0.86
CA PHE A 373 6.68 -10.85 2.00
C PHE A 373 6.05 -12.21 1.69
N ASP A 374 5.59 -12.38 0.44
CA ASP A 374 5.06 -13.64 -0.08
C ASP A 374 6.17 -14.64 -0.47
N CYS A 375 7.32 -14.12 -0.88
CA CYS A 375 8.48 -14.86 -1.37
C CYS A 375 9.79 -14.47 -0.65
N PRO A 376 9.84 -14.52 0.68
CA PRO A 376 10.99 -14.01 1.41
C PRO A 376 12.33 -14.69 1.12
N TYR A 377 12.37 -15.98 0.80
CA TYR A 377 13.62 -16.66 0.46
C TYR A 377 14.09 -16.27 -0.94
N MET A 378 13.20 -16.28 -1.93
CA MET A 378 13.48 -15.78 -3.29
C MET A 378 13.97 -14.33 -3.27
N CYS A 379 13.42 -13.51 -2.38
CA CYS A 379 13.77 -12.10 -2.24
C CYS A 379 14.90 -11.82 -1.23
N GLY A 380 15.52 -12.85 -0.66
CA GLY A 380 16.64 -12.71 0.27
C GLY A 380 16.29 -12.03 1.60
N LYS A 381 15.01 -11.96 1.97
CA LYS A 381 14.54 -11.50 3.28
C LYS A 381 14.78 -12.56 4.35
N CYS A 382 14.51 -13.82 4.02
CA CYS A 382 14.78 -14.96 4.89
C CYS A 382 16.05 -15.68 4.42
N GLY A 383 16.96 -15.95 5.35
CA GLY A 383 18.17 -16.71 5.05
C GLY A 383 17.84 -18.17 4.82
N SER A 384 18.31 -18.74 3.71
CA SER A 384 18.40 -20.20 3.56
C SER A 384 19.20 -20.73 4.74
N GLY A 385 18.61 -21.64 5.53
CA GLY A 385 19.08 -21.99 6.87
C GLY A 385 20.59 -22.17 7.02
N SER A 386 21.10 -21.77 8.18
CA SER A 386 22.45 -22.03 8.68
C SER A 386 22.83 -23.50 8.53
N GLY A 387 23.54 -23.81 7.45
CA GLY A 387 24.30 -25.02 7.25
C GLY A 387 25.62 -24.61 6.60
N THR A 388 26.72 -24.82 7.32
CA THR A 388 28.09 -24.58 6.86
C THR A 388 28.34 -25.20 5.48
N GLY A 389 28.81 -24.42 4.50
CA GLY A 389 29.45 -24.99 3.30
C GLY A 389 29.37 -24.16 2.01
N SER A 390 30.48 -23.49 1.70
CA SER A 390 31.03 -23.16 0.37
C SER A 390 30.30 -22.25 -0.61
N SER A 391 31.07 -21.22 -1.01
CA SER A 391 31.02 -20.50 -2.27
C SER A 391 30.84 -21.40 -3.51
N ASN A 392 30.09 -20.88 -4.49
CA ASN A 392 29.99 -21.31 -5.89
C ASN A 392 29.55 -22.76 -6.13
N THR A 393 28.35 -22.93 -6.68
CA THR A 393 28.14 -23.69 -7.94
C THR A 393 26.72 -23.47 -8.46
N ALA A 394 26.62 -23.53 -9.79
CA ALA A 394 25.45 -23.49 -10.64
C ALA A 394 24.09 -23.72 -9.95
N ALA A 395 23.12 -22.85 -10.28
CA ALA A 395 21.71 -23.18 -10.22
C ALA A 395 21.52 -24.59 -10.78
N THR A 396 21.23 -25.55 -9.91
CA THR A 396 20.82 -26.89 -10.31
C THR A 396 19.56 -26.70 -11.12
N LYS A 397 19.68 -26.80 -12.45
CA LYS A 397 18.54 -26.83 -13.36
C LYS A 397 17.63 -27.94 -12.84
N LYS A 398 16.50 -27.56 -12.24
CA LYS A 398 15.43 -28.51 -11.90
C LYS A 398 15.16 -29.35 -13.16
N PRO A 399 15.02 -30.68 -13.03
CA PRO A 399 14.78 -31.53 -14.18
C PRO A 399 13.55 -31.04 -14.92
N ALA A 400 13.69 -30.79 -16.21
CA ALA A 400 12.56 -30.41 -17.05
C ALA A 400 11.65 -31.63 -17.19
N PHE A 401 10.45 -31.55 -16.62
CA PHE A 401 9.37 -32.48 -16.89
C PHE A 401 8.91 -32.29 -18.34
N VAL A 402 8.60 -33.38 -19.02
CA VAL A 402 8.00 -33.33 -20.36
C VAL A 402 6.59 -33.90 -20.20
N SER A 403 5.58 -33.11 -20.51
CA SER A 403 4.20 -33.60 -20.49
C SER A 403 4.01 -34.74 -21.49
N ALA A 404 2.93 -35.51 -21.34
CA ALA A 404 2.56 -36.54 -22.30
C ALA A 404 2.39 -36.00 -23.74
N TYR A 405 2.30 -34.67 -23.89
CA TYR A 405 2.13 -33.95 -25.15
C TYR A 405 3.42 -33.29 -25.66
N GLY A 406 4.56 -33.58 -25.02
CA GLY A 406 5.88 -33.09 -25.47
C GLY A 406 6.24 -31.67 -25.04
N CYS A 407 5.39 -30.98 -24.27
CA CYS A 407 5.72 -29.66 -23.75
C CYS A 407 6.66 -29.78 -22.54
N LYS A 408 7.69 -28.94 -22.49
CA LYS A 408 8.68 -28.93 -21.41
C LYS A 408 8.23 -28.01 -20.27
N TYR A 409 8.42 -28.45 -19.04
CA TYR A 409 8.11 -27.71 -17.82
C TYR A 409 9.23 -27.88 -16.81
N SER A 410 9.85 -26.78 -16.38
CA SER A 410 10.97 -26.78 -15.43
C SER A 410 10.60 -26.36 -14.00
N GLY A 411 9.31 -26.11 -13.74
CA GLY A 411 8.81 -25.65 -12.43
C GLY A 411 8.41 -26.80 -11.49
N LYS A 412 7.97 -26.44 -10.25
CA LYS A 412 7.34 -27.40 -9.33
C LYS A 412 5.96 -27.77 -9.88
N ARG A 413 5.69 -29.06 -10.06
CA ARG A 413 4.37 -29.55 -10.50
C ARG A 413 3.36 -29.40 -9.37
N SER A 414 2.10 -29.16 -9.73
CA SER A 414 1.02 -29.05 -8.75
C SER A 414 0.61 -30.43 -8.24
N SER A 415 0.20 -30.49 -6.98
CA SER A 415 -0.43 -31.67 -6.40
C SER A 415 -1.77 -31.95 -7.07
N LEU A 416 -2.26 -33.19 -6.94
CA LEU A 416 -3.57 -33.58 -7.49
C LEU A 416 -4.71 -32.71 -6.95
N ALA A 417 -4.65 -32.31 -5.67
CA ALA A 417 -5.67 -31.46 -5.05
C ALA A 417 -5.65 -30.03 -5.63
N GLU A 418 -4.46 -29.46 -5.84
CA GLU A 418 -4.32 -28.13 -6.45
C GLU A 418 -4.77 -28.11 -7.91
N CYS A 419 -4.50 -29.19 -8.65
CA CYS A 419 -4.90 -29.31 -10.04
C CYS A 419 -6.41 -29.24 -10.24
N ARG A 420 -7.22 -29.64 -9.26
CA ARG A 420 -8.69 -29.52 -9.34
C ARG A 420 -9.19 -28.08 -9.46
N ALA A 421 -8.39 -27.08 -9.06
CA ALA A 421 -8.75 -25.67 -9.19
C ALA A 421 -8.40 -25.07 -10.57
N TYR A 422 -7.80 -25.87 -11.46
CA TYR A 422 -7.19 -25.43 -12.72
C TYR A 422 -7.90 -26.03 -13.92
N GLY A 423 -7.87 -25.35 -15.07
CA GLY A 423 -8.54 -25.80 -16.29
C GLY A 423 -9.99 -26.23 -16.04
N GLU A 424 -10.36 -27.38 -16.60
CA GLU A 424 -11.64 -28.06 -16.31
C GLU A 424 -11.43 -29.15 -15.23
N ASN A 425 -11.30 -28.73 -13.97
CA ASN A 425 -11.06 -29.62 -12.81
C ASN A 425 -9.77 -30.47 -12.95
N GLY A 426 -8.68 -29.84 -13.40
CA GLY A 426 -7.37 -30.47 -13.61
C GLY A 426 -7.15 -31.00 -15.02
N MET A 427 -8.09 -30.75 -15.93
CA MET A 427 -7.99 -31.11 -17.35
C MET A 427 -7.70 -29.89 -18.22
N ASP A 428 -7.13 -30.15 -19.40
CA ASP A 428 -7.03 -29.17 -20.48
C ASP A 428 -8.42 -28.82 -21.03
N ILE A 429 -8.64 -27.57 -21.40
CA ILE A 429 -9.82 -27.13 -22.15
C ILE A 429 -9.72 -27.52 -23.63
N GLY A 430 -10.85 -27.51 -24.34
CA GLY A 430 -10.91 -27.90 -25.75
C GLY A 430 -10.04 -27.07 -26.71
N GLN A 431 -9.62 -25.85 -26.35
CA GLN A 431 -8.73 -25.03 -27.20
C GLN A 431 -7.25 -25.47 -27.15
N CYS A 432 -6.86 -26.39 -26.27
CA CYS A 432 -5.48 -26.89 -26.21
C CYS A 432 -5.17 -27.80 -27.40
N SER A 433 -3.96 -27.71 -27.96
CA SER A 433 -3.57 -28.52 -29.13
C SER A 433 -3.60 -30.03 -28.83
N SER A 434 -3.44 -30.41 -27.55
CA SER A 434 -3.67 -31.77 -27.04
C SER A 434 -5.09 -32.32 -27.31
N MET A 435 -6.05 -31.42 -27.57
CA MET A 435 -7.45 -31.72 -27.88
C MET A 435 -7.88 -31.27 -29.29
N GLY A 436 -6.92 -30.94 -30.17
CA GLY A 436 -7.19 -30.48 -31.54
C GLY A 436 -7.47 -28.97 -31.66
N GLY A 437 -7.24 -28.20 -30.59
CA GLY A 437 -7.37 -26.74 -30.58
C GLY A 437 -6.10 -25.99 -31.03
N SER A 438 -6.13 -24.65 -30.95
CA SER A 438 -5.08 -23.77 -31.47
C SER A 438 -3.96 -23.40 -30.48
N ILE A 439 -4.11 -23.69 -29.18
CA ILE A 439 -3.14 -23.30 -28.15
C ILE A 439 -2.02 -24.34 -28.08
N ALA A 440 -0.76 -23.92 -28.28
CA ALA A 440 0.39 -24.83 -28.40
C ALA A 440 1.36 -24.73 -27.20
N CYS A 441 2.38 -25.60 -27.14
CA CYS A 441 3.39 -25.58 -26.06
C CYS A 441 4.08 -24.21 -25.89
N ALA A 442 4.24 -23.44 -26.96
CA ALA A 442 4.85 -22.11 -26.89
C ALA A 442 4.00 -21.11 -26.08
N ASP A 443 2.68 -21.32 -26.01
CA ASP A 443 1.76 -20.46 -25.28
C ASP A 443 1.81 -20.71 -23.77
N CYS A 444 2.26 -21.89 -23.34
CA CYS A 444 2.44 -22.25 -21.94
C CYS A 444 3.34 -21.26 -21.21
N ASP A 445 4.44 -20.82 -21.82
CA ASP A 445 5.36 -19.87 -21.20
C ASP A 445 5.04 -18.42 -21.53
N ARG A 446 4.18 -18.19 -22.52
CA ARG A 446 3.80 -16.84 -22.99
C ARG A 446 2.64 -16.26 -22.20
N PHE A 447 1.66 -17.08 -21.79
CA PHE A 447 0.43 -16.62 -21.19
C PHE A 447 0.14 -17.36 -19.87
N PHE A 448 0.02 -16.61 -18.79
CA PHE A 448 -0.17 -17.16 -17.45
C PHE A 448 -1.45 -18.02 -17.31
N ASN A 449 -2.56 -17.51 -17.85
CA ASN A 449 -3.82 -18.23 -17.86
C ASN A 449 -3.76 -19.51 -18.72
N VAL A 450 -2.89 -19.58 -19.74
CA VAL A 450 -2.74 -20.80 -20.54
C VAL A 450 -2.19 -21.94 -19.69
N LYS A 451 -1.14 -21.70 -18.90
CA LYS A 451 -0.50 -22.73 -18.07
C LYS A 451 -1.37 -23.22 -16.91
N ARG A 452 -2.21 -22.35 -16.35
CA ARG A 452 -3.01 -22.65 -15.14
C ARG A 452 -4.49 -22.86 -15.43
N ASP A 453 -5.10 -21.95 -16.16
CA ASP A 453 -6.56 -21.87 -16.27
C ASP A 453 -7.10 -22.53 -17.55
N MET A 454 -6.23 -22.87 -18.51
CA MET A 454 -6.65 -23.43 -19.80
C MET A 454 -6.05 -24.82 -20.06
N CYS A 455 -4.73 -24.94 -20.08
CA CYS A 455 -4.02 -26.15 -20.52
C CYS A 455 -3.03 -26.69 -19.47
N PRO A 456 -3.44 -26.95 -18.21
CA PRO A 456 -2.52 -27.33 -17.14
C PRO A 456 -1.86 -28.70 -17.32
N VAL A 457 -2.48 -29.63 -18.05
CA VAL A 457 -1.89 -30.95 -18.33
C VAL A 457 -0.92 -30.84 -19.51
N MET A 458 -1.35 -30.19 -20.61
CA MET A 458 -0.50 -29.94 -21.77
C MET A 458 0.80 -29.25 -21.36
N CYS A 459 0.70 -28.20 -20.53
CA CYS A 459 1.85 -27.42 -20.08
C CYS A 459 2.70 -28.10 -19.00
N GLY A 460 2.38 -29.34 -18.61
CA GLY A 460 3.18 -30.14 -17.66
C GLY A 460 3.02 -29.73 -16.19
N LEU A 461 2.11 -28.80 -15.89
CA LEU A 461 1.83 -28.34 -14.54
C LEU A 461 1.11 -29.41 -13.71
N CYS A 462 0.14 -30.09 -14.31
CA CYS A 462 -0.69 -31.11 -13.68
C CYS A 462 -0.48 -32.47 -14.31
N ASP A 463 -0.64 -33.53 -13.51
CA ASP A 463 -0.91 -34.87 -14.04
C ASP A 463 -2.36 -34.93 -14.52
N PRO A 464 -2.66 -35.65 -15.60
CA PRO A 464 -4.03 -35.87 -16.00
C PRO A 464 -4.76 -36.63 -14.88
N PRO A 465 -5.92 -36.14 -14.39
CA PRO A 465 -6.69 -36.86 -13.39
C PRO A 465 -7.04 -38.27 -13.87
N CYS A 466 -7.22 -39.18 -12.91
CA CYS A 466 -7.56 -40.59 -13.18
C CYS A 466 -6.58 -41.31 -14.13
N ASN A 467 -5.29 -40.94 -14.09
CA ASN A 467 -4.23 -41.48 -14.95
C ASN A 467 -4.54 -41.37 -16.45
N GLY A 468 -5.25 -40.31 -16.87
CA GLY A 468 -5.59 -40.09 -18.27
C GLY A 468 -6.73 -40.99 -18.80
N LYS A 469 -7.54 -41.58 -17.91
CA LYS A 469 -8.74 -42.33 -18.30
C LYS A 469 -9.66 -41.45 -19.15
N LYS A 470 -10.08 -41.95 -20.32
CA LYS A 470 -11.07 -41.30 -21.20
C LYS A 470 -12.31 -42.17 -21.36
N CYS A 471 -13.47 -41.55 -21.32
CA CYS A 471 -14.73 -42.19 -21.64
C CYS A 471 -14.97 -42.13 -23.15
N GLU A 472 -15.48 -43.22 -23.72
CA GLU A 472 -15.75 -43.40 -25.14
C GLU A 472 -17.24 -43.18 -25.41
N ASN A 473 -17.62 -43.11 -26.68
CA ASN A 473 -19.01 -43.06 -27.14
C ASN A 473 -19.88 -41.98 -26.44
N GLY A 474 -19.29 -40.81 -26.17
CA GLY A 474 -19.98 -39.68 -25.53
C GLY A 474 -20.11 -39.78 -24.01
N GLY A 475 -19.52 -40.79 -23.37
CA GLY A 475 -19.48 -40.90 -21.91
C GLY A 475 -18.76 -39.72 -21.23
N LYS A 476 -19.17 -39.40 -20.00
CA LYS A 476 -18.60 -38.29 -19.20
C LYS A 476 -17.81 -38.83 -18.02
N LEU A 477 -16.54 -38.44 -17.90
CA LEU A 477 -15.68 -38.84 -16.77
C LEU A 477 -16.05 -38.03 -15.53
N ASN A 478 -16.31 -38.72 -14.41
CA ASN A 478 -16.29 -38.10 -13.10
C ASN A 478 -14.85 -38.12 -12.57
N VAL A 479 -14.24 -36.95 -12.38
CA VAL A 479 -12.84 -36.80 -11.97
C VAL A 479 -12.60 -37.07 -10.48
N ASP A 480 -13.65 -37.07 -9.66
CA ASP A 480 -13.56 -37.37 -8.23
C ASP A 480 -13.63 -38.88 -7.97
N THR A 481 -14.50 -39.59 -8.69
CA THR A 481 -14.68 -41.05 -8.55
C THR A 481 -13.87 -41.86 -9.58
N CYS A 482 -13.32 -41.21 -10.61
CA CYS A 482 -12.64 -41.84 -11.74
C CYS A 482 -13.49 -42.89 -12.49
N THR A 483 -14.80 -42.68 -12.53
CA THR A 483 -15.77 -43.53 -13.23
C THR A 483 -16.40 -42.81 -14.41
N CYS A 484 -16.64 -43.53 -15.52
CA CYS A 484 -17.37 -43.00 -16.66
C CYS A 484 -18.88 -43.15 -16.46
N LYS A 485 -19.62 -42.05 -16.65
CA LYS A 485 -21.06 -42.08 -16.83
C LYS A 485 -21.35 -42.27 -18.32
N CYS A 486 -21.87 -43.43 -18.68
CA CYS A 486 -22.15 -43.78 -20.06
C CYS A 486 -23.51 -43.26 -20.52
N GLU A 487 -23.55 -42.77 -21.77
CA GLU A 487 -24.80 -42.50 -22.46
C GLU A 487 -25.35 -43.83 -23.01
N PRO A 488 -26.66 -44.10 -22.91
CA PRO A 488 -27.25 -45.27 -23.55
C PRO A 488 -26.93 -45.30 -25.05
N PRO A 489 -26.74 -46.49 -25.66
CA PRO A 489 -26.82 -47.83 -25.09
C PRO A 489 -25.49 -48.29 -24.45
N TYR A 490 -24.49 -47.42 -24.28
CA TYR A 490 -23.14 -47.83 -23.94
C TYR A 490 -22.95 -48.17 -22.45
N ILE A 491 -22.10 -49.15 -22.18
CA ILE A 491 -21.73 -49.68 -20.87
C ILE A 491 -20.22 -50.00 -20.83
N GLY A 492 -19.76 -50.42 -19.65
CA GLY A 492 -18.35 -50.72 -19.38
C GLY A 492 -17.64 -49.55 -18.70
N ASP A 493 -16.47 -49.83 -18.13
CA ASP A 493 -15.70 -48.88 -17.31
C ASP A 493 -15.30 -47.59 -18.07
N ARG A 494 -15.26 -47.66 -19.40
CA ARG A 494 -14.97 -46.54 -20.30
C ARG A 494 -16.09 -46.28 -21.32
N CYS A 495 -17.27 -46.87 -21.17
CA CYS A 495 -18.38 -46.77 -22.13
C CYS A 495 -18.04 -47.32 -23.53
N GLN A 496 -17.14 -48.29 -23.57
CA GLN A 496 -16.57 -48.82 -24.81
C GLN A 496 -17.44 -49.88 -25.50
N GLN A 497 -18.48 -50.38 -24.83
CA GLN A 497 -19.33 -51.48 -25.32
C GLN A 497 -20.80 -51.05 -25.36
N ALA A 498 -21.56 -51.49 -26.36
CA ALA A 498 -23.03 -51.36 -26.35
C ALA A 498 -23.66 -52.45 -25.46
N ASP A 499 -24.69 -52.10 -24.70
CA ASP A 499 -25.48 -53.04 -23.91
C ASP A 499 -26.47 -53.79 -24.80
N CYS A 500 -26.05 -54.97 -25.26
CA CYS A 500 -26.84 -55.84 -26.12
C CYS A 500 -27.72 -56.84 -25.34
N SER A 501 -27.72 -56.76 -24.00
CA SER A 501 -28.51 -57.65 -23.15
C SER A 501 -30.02 -57.42 -23.30
N LYS A 502 -30.41 -56.20 -23.67
CA LYS A 502 -31.81 -55.80 -23.86
C LYS A 502 -32.23 -55.92 -25.33
N PRO A 503 -33.49 -56.26 -25.63
CA PRO A 503 -34.03 -56.16 -26.98
C PRO A 503 -34.17 -54.68 -27.39
N ASP A 504 -34.19 -54.43 -28.70
CA ASP A 504 -34.59 -53.14 -29.26
C ASP A 504 -36.03 -52.81 -28.81
N LYS A 505 -36.35 -51.53 -28.63
CA LYS A 505 -37.71 -51.10 -28.27
C LYS A 505 -38.73 -51.48 -29.37
N ASP A 506 -39.98 -51.67 -28.97
CA ASP A 506 -41.04 -52.16 -29.87
C ASP A 506 -41.30 -51.26 -31.10
N HIS A 507 -40.98 -49.97 -31.04
CA HIS A 507 -41.12 -49.04 -32.17
C HIS A 507 -39.98 -49.12 -33.20
N CYS A 508 -38.87 -49.79 -32.87
CA CYS A 508 -37.68 -49.86 -33.72
C CYS A 508 -37.93 -50.46 -35.12
N PRO A 509 -38.79 -51.47 -35.32
CA PRO A 509 -39.13 -51.97 -36.66
C PRO A 509 -39.72 -50.90 -37.59
N ALA A 510 -40.44 -49.91 -37.06
CA ALA A 510 -41.09 -48.86 -37.85
C ALA A 510 -40.13 -47.81 -38.44
N TRP A 511 -38.89 -47.74 -37.93
CA TRP A 511 -37.90 -46.78 -38.42
C TRP A 511 -37.00 -47.36 -39.52
N PRO A 512 -36.67 -46.64 -40.60
CA PRO A 512 -35.69 -47.09 -41.59
C PRO A 512 -34.29 -47.26 -40.98
N ALA A 513 -33.48 -48.19 -41.48
CA ALA A 513 -32.09 -48.35 -41.01
C ALA A 513 -31.25 -47.07 -41.19
N SER A 514 -31.56 -46.26 -42.20
CA SER A 514 -30.91 -44.95 -42.42
C SER A 514 -31.15 -43.94 -41.30
N TYR A 515 -32.06 -44.20 -40.35
CA TYR A 515 -32.29 -43.32 -39.20
C TYR A 515 -31.21 -43.47 -38.13
N CYS A 516 -30.47 -44.59 -38.13
CA CYS A 516 -29.37 -44.84 -37.20
C CYS A 516 -28.26 -43.78 -37.31
N ASP A 517 -27.96 -43.33 -38.53
CA ASP A 517 -26.94 -42.29 -38.76
C ASP A 517 -27.50 -40.87 -38.68
N LYS A 518 -28.83 -40.72 -38.71
CA LYS A 518 -29.51 -39.41 -38.83
C LYS A 518 -29.96 -38.84 -37.49
N TYR A 519 -30.36 -39.69 -36.54
CA TYR A 519 -30.96 -39.25 -35.29
C TYR A 519 -30.31 -39.94 -34.09
N ASN A 520 -29.70 -39.14 -33.20
CA ASN A 520 -28.93 -39.65 -32.06
C ASN A 520 -29.73 -40.55 -31.11
N ASN A 521 -31.06 -40.43 -31.04
CA ASN A 521 -31.90 -41.27 -30.19
C ASN A 521 -32.17 -42.66 -30.78
N VAL A 522 -31.99 -42.85 -32.09
CA VAL A 522 -32.32 -44.11 -32.77
C VAL A 522 -31.33 -45.22 -32.40
N PRO A 523 -30.01 -45.00 -32.38
CA PRO A 523 -29.06 -45.98 -31.86
C PRO A 523 -29.21 -46.27 -30.35
N GLN A 524 -29.82 -45.37 -29.58
CA GLN A 524 -30.08 -45.58 -28.15
C GLN A 524 -31.27 -46.52 -27.91
N ASP A 525 -32.33 -46.35 -28.69
CA ASP A 525 -33.54 -47.15 -28.60
C ASP A 525 -33.43 -48.49 -29.33
N CYS A 526 -32.61 -48.53 -30.40
CA CYS A 526 -32.55 -49.62 -31.37
C CYS A 526 -31.10 -50.09 -31.67
N PRO A 527 -30.27 -50.39 -30.66
CA PRO A 527 -28.85 -50.71 -30.86
C PRO A 527 -28.60 -51.91 -31.78
N LYS A 528 -29.45 -52.95 -31.76
CA LYS A 528 -29.31 -54.13 -32.63
C LYS A 528 -29.65 -53.82 -34.07
N LYS A 529 -30.75 -53.09 -34.31
CA LYS A 529 -31.11 -52.62 -35.64
C LYS A 529 -30.04 -51.72 -36.27
N CYS A 530 -29.36 -50.91 -35.45
CA CYS A 530 -28.30 -50.04 -35.88
C CYS A 530 -26.91 -50.71 -35.97
N GLY A 531 -26.82 -52.03 -35.74
CA GLY A 531 -25.55 -52.77 -35.82
C GLY A 531 -24.51 -52.37 -34.77
N LEU A 532 -24.94 -51.74 -33.66
CA LEU A 532 -24.08 -51.51 -32.49
C LEU A 532 -23.93 -52.78 -31.65
N CYS A 533 -24.86 -53.70 -31.83
CA CYS A 533 -24.88 -55.09 -31.43
C CYS A 533 -24.94 -55.94 -32.71
#